data_AF-A0A3A0FYQ3-F1
#
_entry.id   AF-A0A3A0FYQ3-F1
#
_cell.length_a   1.000
_cell.length_b   1.000
_cell.length_c   1.000
_cell.angle_alpha   90.00
_cell.angle_beta   90.00
_cell.angle_gamma   90.00
#
_symmetry.space_group_name_H-M   'P 1'
#
loop_
_entity.id
_entity.type
_entity.pdbx_description
1 polymer ?
#
loop_
_entity_poly.entity_id
_entity_poly.type
_entity_poly.pdbx_seq_one_letter_code
_entity_poly.pdbx_strand_id
1 'polypeptide(L)'
;MSDKNRYWDCLDQAMEASHGGRTDEALAWLDEALKAHPEGAEAHNSRGEILWDEGKVEEALAEFELAAKADPKFVAAHLNRAEILVEEFGAHEEAIEHCDRMLSAAGGMPRLDRNTEAEVYYLKSKAHFYQDQLDGALFLVRRAIKTAGEQGVFRAFEGQILFEMGRFEEARRQLERAVAIEPDAPHSLYYLGLVLERLGDAAEAQRAFTRAASVDADHYPLPASISDEEFERAAREALDSLPRSIREEADRVPLLIEDFPSEDLIEGEDVSPQVLGIFIGVPRTEAASSDQPRDLDRIILFKRNLEKACRDEQELIEEIRRTVTHEVGHYLGLDEDDLERLGIA
;
A
#
# COMPACT_ATOMS: atom_id res chain seq x y z
N MET A 1 47.21 -8.41 11.22
CA MET A 1 46.45 -7.76 10.12
C MET A 1 46.19 -6.32 10.54
N SER A 2 46.14 -5.38 9.60
CA SER A 2 45.65 -4.02 9.90
C SER A 2 44.17 -4.10 10.28
N ASP A 3 43.67 -3.25 11.18
CA ASP A 3 42.25 -3.18 11.53
C ASP A 3 41.36 -2.99 10.28
N LYS A 4 41.87 -2.27 9.27
CA LYS A 4 41.22 -2.12 7.98
C LYS A 4 41.06 -3.44 7.22
N ASN A 5 42.06 -4.33 7.25
CA ASN A 5 41.95 -5.64 6.60
C ASN A 5 40.97 -6.53 7.35
N ARG A 6 40.94 -6.43 8.69
CA ARG A 6 39.98 -7.17 9.51
C ARG A 6 38.54 -6.75 9.23
N TYR A 7 38.26 -5.45 9.05
CA TYR A 7 36.94 -4.94 8.70
C TYR A 7 36.38 -5.58 7.42
N TRP A 8 37.12 -5.51 6.32
CA TRP A 8 36.68 -6.06 5.04
C TRP A 8 36.54 -7.58 5.07
N ASP A 9 37.46 -8.29 5.72
CA ASP A 9 37.34 -9.73 5.90
C ASP A 9 36.06 -10.10 6.69
N CYS A 10 35.72 -9.33 7.73
CA CYS A 10 34.48 -9.54 8.49
C CYS A 10 33.22 -9.22 7.66
N LEU A 11 33.24 -8.16 6.86
CA LEU A 11 32.14 -7.83 5.95
C LEU A 11 31.90 -8.94 4.92
N ASP A 12 32.96 -9.46 4.30
CA ASP A 12 32.85 -10.55 3.33
C ASP A 12 32.23 -11.79 3.97
N GLN A 13 32.63 -12.13 5.21
CA GLN A 13 32.04 -13.24 5.95
C GLN A 13 30.58 -12.98 6.36
N ALA A 14 30.23 -11.75 6.72
CA ALA A 14 28.85 -11.37 7.01
C ALA A 14 27.96 -11.53 5.77
N MET A 15 28.43 -11.06 4.61
CA MET A 15 27.72 -11.21 3.34
C MET A 15 27.56 -12.69 2.96
N GLU A 16 28.60 -13.51 3.11
CA GLU A 16 28.52 -14.96 2.83
C GLU A 16 27.55 -15.68 3.78
N ALA A 17 27.54 -15.32 5.06
CA ALA A 17 26.59 -15.86 6.04
C ALA A 17 25.15 -15.45 5.72
N SER A 18 24.92 -14.16 5.40
CA SER A 18 23.61 -13.62 5.04
C SER A 18 23.03 -14.30 3.79
N HIS A 19 23.80 -14.38 2.69
CA HIS A 19 23.37 -15.12 1.49
C HIS A 19 23.10 -16.61 1.74
N GLY A 20 23.73 -17.19 2.76
CA GLY A 20 23.50 -18.56 3.21
C GLY A 20 22.32 -18.73 4.17
N GLY A 21 21.57 -17.67 4.50
CA GLY A 21 20.47 -17.67 5.47
C GLY A 21 20.91 -17.87 6.92
N ARG A 22 22.20 -17.62 7.22
CA ARG A 22 22.78 -17.76 8.56
C ARG A 22 22.80 -16.39 9.26
N THR A 23 21.63 -15.89 9.59
CA THR A 23 21.41 -14.53 10.11
C THR A 23 22.23 -14.23 11.37
N ASP A 24 22.18 -15.10 12.38
CA ASP A 24 22.95 -14.91 13.62
C ASP A 24 24.47 -14.82 13.38
N GLU A 25 24.98 -15.64 12.45
CA GLU A 25 26.39 -15.63 12.07
C GLU A 25 26.75 -14.34 11.34
N ALA A 26 25.89 -13.88 10.43
CA ALA A 26 26.08 -12.62 9.72
C ALA A 26 26.13 -11.43 10.69
N LEU A 27 25.20 -11.35 11.63
CA LEU A 27 25.18 -10.30 12.66
C LEU A 27 26.43 -10.32 13.55
N ALA A 28 26.90 -11.51 13.92
CA ALA A 28 28.14 -11.67 14.70
C ALA A 28 29.38 -11.20 13.90
N TRP A 29 29.44 -11.47 12.59
CA TRP A 29 30.50 -10.94 11.74
C TRP A 29 30.43 -9.42 11.59
N LEU A 30 29.23 -8.85 11.47
CA LEU A 30 29.04 -7.40 11.46
C LEU A 30 29.45 -6.76 12.78
N ASP A 31 29.24 -7.42 13.93
CA ASP A 31 29.71 -6.94 15.24
C ASP A 31 31.23 -6.86 15.27
N GLU A 32 31.92 -7.87 14.72
CA GLU A 32 33.37 -7.87 14.61
C GLU A 32 33.88 -6.82 13.63
N ALA A 33 33.17 -6.59 12.52
CA ALA A 33 33.48 -5.51 11.59
C ALA A 33 33.37 -4.14 12.28
N LEU A 34 32.26 -3.86 12.97
CA LEU A 34 32.02 -2.60 13.68
C LEU A 34 32.95 -2.41 14.89
N LYS A 35 33.42 -3.48 15.53
CA LYS A 35 34.51 -3.37 16.54
C LYS A 35 35.82 -2.90 15.92
N ALA A 36 36.15 -3.36 14.71
CA ALA A 36 37.36 -2.97 14.01
C ALA A 36 37.25 -1.56 13.40
N HIS A 37 36.05 -1.18 12.93
CA HIS A 37 35.76 0.14 12.37
C HIS A 37 34.33 0.59 12.73
N PRO A 38 34.15 1.33 13.85
CA PRO A 38 32.83 1.72 14.33
C PRO A 38 32.03 2.66 13.43
N GLU A 39 32.68 3.32 12.47
CA GLU A 39 32.04 4.20 11.48
C GLU A 39 31.99 3.52 10.10
N GLY A 40 31.80 2.19 10.07
CA GLY A 40 31.71 1.41 8.83
C GLY A 40 30.31 1.51 8.22
N ALA A 41 30.14 2.36 7.21
CA ALA A 41 28.83 2.57 6.58
C ALA A 41 28.25 1.29 5.95
N GLU A 42 29.09 0.46 5.32
CA GLU A 42 28.66 -0.81 4.73
C GLU A 42 28.16 -1.79 5.80
N ALA A 43 28.86 -1.86 6.93
CA ALA A 43 28.49 -2.77 8.02
C ALA A 43 27.19 -2.36 8.70
N HIS A 44 27.00 -1.06 8.94
CA HIS A 44 25.73 -0.53 9.45
C HIS A 44 24.59 -0.78 8.45
N ASN A 45 24.79 -0.51 7.16
CA ASN A 45 23.75 -0.76 6.15
C ASN A 45 23.37 -2.23 6.05
N SER A 46 24.34 -3.14 5.96
CA SER A 46 24.06 -4.58 5.91
C SER A 46 23.40 -5.09 7.20
N ARG A 47 23.71 -4.49 8.35
CA ARG A 47 23.00 -4.79 9.60
C ARG A 47 21.56 -4.32 9.53
N GLY A 48 21.32 -3.12 9.03
CA GLY A 48 19.99 -2.56 8.84
C GLY A 48 19.12 -3.44 7.93
N GLU A 49 19.65 -3.90 6.79
CA GLU A 49 18.96 -4.82 5.88
C GLU A 49 18.55 -6.13 6.59
N ILE A 50 19.49 -6.76 7.31
CA ILE A 50 19.19 -7.99 8.06
C ILE A 50 18.13 -7.76 9.14
N LEU A 51 18.20 -6.65 9.87
CA LEU A 51 17.21 -6.32 10.90
C LEU A 51 15.83 -6.05 10.30
N TRP A 52 15.78 -5.42 9.13
CA TRP A 52 14.54 -5.17 8.43
C TRP A 52 13.89 -6.49 7.99
N ASP A 53 14.66 -7.41 7.42
CA ASP A 53 14.19 -8.76 7.06
C ASP A 53 13.67 -9.54 8.28
N GLU A 54 14.20 -9.27 9.48
CA GLU A 54 13.71 -9.85 10.75
C GLU A 54 12.49 -9.12 11.34
N GLY A 55 11.98 -8.08 10.68
CA GLY A 55 10.87 -7.25 11.15
C GLY A 55 11.22 -6.28 12.28
N LYS A 56 12.51 -6.05 12.54
CA LYS A 56 13.01 -5.10 13.56
C LYS A 56 13.18 -3.71 12.94
N VAL A 57 12.07 -3.15 12.50
CA VAL A 57 11.99 -1.96 11.64
C VAL A 57 12.66 -0.73 12.28
N GLU A 58 12.44 -0.45 13.58
CA GLU A 58 13.03 0.70 14.26
C GLU A 58 14.56 0.59 14.37
N GLU A 59 15.05 -0.62 14.61
CA GLU A 59 16.47 -0.90 14.73
C GLU A 59 17.15 -0.81 13.35
N ALA A 60 16.47 -1.29 12.30
CA ALA A 60 16.92 -1.14 10.92
C ALA A 60 17.05 0.33 10.49
N LEU A 61 16.04 1.17 10.77
CA LEU A 61 16.10 2.60 10.48
C LEU A 61 17.28 3.26 11.19
N ALA A 62 17.50 2.95 12.48
CA ALA A 62 18.63 3.49 13.23
C ALA A 62 19.98 3.12 12.60
N GLU A 63 20.14 1.89 12.12
CA GLU A 63 21.35 1.43 11.44
C GLU A 63 21.56 2.12 10.07
N PHE A 64 20.50 2.34 9.29
CA PHE A 64 20.60 3.13 8.05
C PHE A 64 20.99 4.59 8.32
N GLU A 65 20.49 5.19 9.40
CA GLU A 65 20.89 6.53 9.82
C GLU A 65 22.35 6.59 10.26
N LEU A 66 22.84 5.57 10.97
CA LEU A 66 24.26 5.43 11.34
C LEU A 66 25.13 5.30 10.09
N ALA A 67 24.72 4.48 9.12
CA ALA A 67 25.43 4.32 7.85
C ALA A 67 25.52 5.65 7.07
N ALA A 68 24.40 6.35 6.92
CA ALA A 68 24.33 7.65 6.24
C ALA A 68 25.13 8.75 6.97
N LYS A 69 25.24 8.67 8.31
CA LYS A 69 26.07 9.58 9.10
C LYS A 69 27.56 9.28 8.95
N ALA A 70 27.92 8.00 8.91
CA ALA A 70 29.30 7.53 8.77
C ALA A 70 29.88 7.90 7.39
N ASP A 71 29.10 7.69 6.33
CA ASP A 71 29.42 8.18 4.99
C ASP A 71 28.18 8.80 4.31
N PRO A 72 28.06 10.14 4.30
CA PRO A 72 26.98 10.84 3.60
C PRO A 72 26.93 10.58 2.09
N LYS A 73 27.95 9.95 1.49
CA LYS A 73 27.97 9.56 0.07
C LYS A 73 27.54 8.13 -0.16
N PHE A 74 27.24 7.38 0.89
CA PHE A 74 26.80 5.99 0.79
C PHE A 74 25.32 5.93 0.38
N VAL A 75 25.09 5.86 -0.93
CA VAL A 75 23.75 5.92 -1.56
C VAL A 75 22.78 4.88 -1.01
N ALA A 76 23.25 3.64 -0.79
CA ALA A 76 22.39 2.54 -0.38
C ALA A 76 21.67 2.82 0.95
N ALA A 77 22.39 3.37 1.94
CA ALA A 77 21.78 3.74 3.22
C ALA A 77 20.70 4.83 3.07
N HIS A 78 20.85 5.75 2.12
CA HIS A 78 19.86 6.77 1.84
C HIS A 78 18.62 6.22 1.14
N LEU A 79 18.79 5.28 0.20
CA LEU A 79 17.68 4.57 -0.44
C LEU A 79 16.91 3.72 0.58
N ASN A 80 17.61 2.87 1.33
CA ASN A 80 17.00 2.02 2.36
C ASN A 80 16.27 2.85 3.41
N ARG A 81 16.84 4.00 3.82
CA ARG A 81 16.14 4.94 4.70
C ARG A 81 14.89 5.52 4.05
N ALA A 82 14.96 5.98 2.79
CA ALA A 82 13.80 6.54 2.12
C ALA A 82 12.68 5.48 1.99
N GLU A 83 13.03 4.25 1.64
CA GLU A 83 12.08 3.15 1.48
C GLU A 83 11.43 2.76 2.81
N ILE A 84 12.22 2.53 3.88
CA ILE A 84 11.66 2.15 5.18
C ILE A 84 10.74 3.24 5.75
N LEU A 85 11.04 4.52 5.52
CA LEU A 85 10.17 5.63 5.91
C LEU A 85 8.82 5.61 5.18
N VAL A 86 8.80 5.16 3.92
CA VAL A 86 7.58 5.07 3.11
C VAL A 86 6.77 3.83 3.49
N GLU A 87 7.39 2.65 3.50
CA GLU A 87 6.67 1.38 3.60
C GLU A 87 6.28 1.02 5.03
N GLU A 88 7.16 1.28 6.00
CA GLU A 88 7.00 0.73 7.35
C GLU A 88 6.53 1.78 8.36
N PHE A 89 7.01 3.02 8.24
CA PHE A 89 6.68 4.09 9.20
C PHE A 89 5.50 4.96 8.79
N GLY A 90 5.09 4.94 7.52
CA GLY A 90 4.13 5.91 7.00
C GLY A 90 4.60 7.37 7.12
N ALA A 91 5.91 7.60 7.28
CA ALA A 91 6.50 8.92 7.52
C ALA A 91 6.71 9.66 6.19
N HIS A 92 5.61 9.84 5.45
CA HIS A 92 5.64 10.25 4.04
C HIS A 92 6.25 11.65 3.83
N GLU A 93 5.99 12.62 4.72
CA GLU A 93 6.64 13.94 4.63
C GLU A 93 8.15 13.86 4.83
N GLU A 94 8.62 13.05 5.79
CA GLU A 94 10.06 12.88 6.04
C GLU A 94 10.72 12.17 4.86
N ALA A 95 10.08 11.14 4.30
CA ALA A 95 10.56 10.47 3.10
C ALA A 95 10.66 11.43 1.91
N ILE A 96 9.65 12.28 1.70
CA ILE A 96 9.66 13.32 0.64
C ILE A 96 10.83 14.28 0.83
N GLU A 97 11.04 14.80 2.05
CA GLU A 97 12.17 15.68 2.34
C GLU A 97 13.52 14.97 2.09
N HIS A 98 13.63 13.70 2.51
CA HIS A 98 14.83 12.91 2.30
C HIS A 98 15.14 12.73 0.81
N CYS A 99 14.14 12.32 0.02
CA CYS A 99 14.23 12.19 -1.43
C CYS A 99 14.64 13.52 -2.10
N ASP A 100 14.08 14.65 -1.67
CA ASP A 100 14.45 15.97 -2.19
C ASP A 100 15.90 16.35 -1.91
N ARG A 101 16.42 15.98 -0.74
CA ARG A 101 17.84 16.16 -0.41
C ARG A 101 18.73 15.29 -1.29
N MET A 102 18.34 14.03 -1.55
CA MET A 102 19.08 13.14 -2.45
C MET A 102 19.11 13.69 -3.88
N LEU A 103 17.95 14.09 -4.42
CA LEU A 103 17.84 14.63 -5.78
C LEU A 103 18.59 15.96 -5.97
N SER A 104 18.69 16.78 -4.92
CA SER A 104 19.42 18.05 -4.94
C SER A 104 20.91 17.92 -4.57
N ALA A 105 21.37 16.72 -4.18
CA ALA A 105 22.68 16.47 -3.59
C ALA A 105 22.97 17.40 -2.38
N ALA A 106 21.96 17.68 -1.57
CA ALA A 106 22.06 18.55 -0.41
C ALA A 106 22.76 17.84 0.77
N GLY A 107 23.39 18.61 1.64
CA GLY A 107 23.96 18.07 2.89
C GLY A 107 25.14 17.11 2.72
N GLY A 108 25.83 17.14 1.58
CA GLY A 108 26.98 16.27 1.31
C GLY A 108 26.65 14.96 0.61
N MET A 109 25.36 14.73 0.30
CA MET A 109 24.88 13.61 -0.49
C MET A 109 25.54 13.56 -1.87
N PRO A 110 25.71 12.37 -2.46
CA PRO A 110 26.37 12.22 -3.73
C PRO A 110 25.44 12.66 -4.87
N ARG A 111 26.01 12.95 -6.04
CA ARG A 111 25.21 13.04 -7.25
C ARG A 111 24.82 11.63 -7.68
N LEU A 112 23.53 11.44 -7.91
CA LEU A 112 22.97 10.15 -8.31
C LEU A 112 23.24 9.89 -9.79
N ASP A 113 23.48 8.63 -10.15
CA ASP A 113 23.33 8.19 -11.53
C ASP A 113 21.85 8.08 -11.91
N ARG A 114 21.57 7.83 -13.20
CA ARG A 114 20.19 7.87 -13.72
C ARG A 114 19.29 6.79 -13.12
N ASN A 115 19.83 5.62 -12.78
CA ASN A 115 19.02 4.53 -12.24
C ASN A 115 18.61 4.85 -10.82
N THR A 116 19.57 5.23 -9.98
CA THR A 116 19.30 5.67 -8.61
C THR A 116 18.41 6.92 -8.58
N GLU A 117 18.60 7.89 -9.48
CA GLU A 117 17.72 9.05 -9.55
C GLU A 117 16.26 8.66 -9.87
N ALA A 118 16.05 7.68 -10.76
CA ALA A 118 14.72 7.14 -11.06
C ALA A 118 14.10 6.42 -9.86
N GLU A 119 14.88 5.64 -9.13
CA GLU A 119 14.45 4.97 -7.90
C GLU A 119 14.02 5.96 -6.82
N VAL A 120 14.76 7.06 -6.63
CA VAL A 120 14.36 8.13 -5.70
C VAL A 120 13.06 8.82 -6.15
N TYR A 121 12.85 9.05 -7.46
CA TYR A 121 11.56 9.54 -7.94
C TYR A 121 10.43 8.54 -7.68
N TYR A 122 10.70 7.25 -7.79
CA TYR A 122 9.73 6.20 -7.52
C TYR A 122 9.34 6.15 -6.03
N LEU A 123 10.31 6.13 -5.11
CA LEU A 123 10.05 6.19 -3.67
C LEU A 123 9.30 7.47 -3.28
N LYS A 124 9.70 8.62 -3.83
CA LYS A 124 8.96 9.88 -3.64
C LYS A 124 7.53 9.79 -4.19
N SER A 125 7.33 9.13 -5.34
CA SER A 125 6.01 8.90 -5.92
C SER A 125 5.12 8.07 -5.00
N LYS A 126 5.65 7.00 -4.38
CA LYS A 126 4.95 6.21 -3.36
C LYS A 126 4.54 7.03 -2.15
N ALA A 127 5.44 7.87 -1.63
CA ALA A 127 5.11 8.76 -0.53
C ALA A 127 3.94 9.72 -0.86
N HIS A 128 3.93 10.31 -2.08
CA HIS A 128 2.79 11.12 -2.53
C HIS A 128 1.51 10.29 -2.71
N PHE A 129 1.61 9.05 -3.19
CA PHE A 129 0.47 8.17 -3.36
C PHE A 129 -0.21 7.84 -2.03
N TYR A 130 0.57 7.49 -0.99
CA TYR A 130 0.00 7.21 0.34
C TYR A 130 -0.56 8.45 1.05
N GLN A 131 -0.17 9.65 0.63
CA GLN A 131 -0.80 10.91 1.05
C GLN A 131 -2.02 11.30 0.20
N ASP A 132 -2.48 10.40 -0.67
CA ASP A 132 -3.58 10.63 -1.62
C ASP A 132 -3.33 11.79 -2.60
N GLN A 133 -2.06 12.14 -2.82
CA GLN A 133 -1.64 13.18 -3.77
C GLN A 133 -1.39 12.55 -5.15
N LEU A 134 -2.44 11.94 -5.73
CA LEU A 134 -2.35 11.09 -6.91
C LEU A 134 -1.71 11.81 -8.12
N ASP A 135 -2.02 13.08 -8.38
CA ASP A 135 -1.40 13.85 -9.47
C ASP A 135 0.12 14.01 -9.30
N GLY A 136 0.55 14.27 -8.06
CA GLY A 136 1.96 14.36 -7.69
C GLY A 136 2.66 13.02 -7.86
N ALA A 137 2.03 11.95 -7.38
CA ALA A 137 2.50 10.58 -7.55
C ALA A 137 2.67 10.24 -9.05
N LEU A 138 1.65 10.50 -9.87
CA LEU A 138 1.66 10.22 -11.30
C LEU A 138 2.76 11.00 -12.04
N PHE A 139 2.96 12.27 -11.68
CA PHE A 139 4.04 13.07 -12.24
C PHE A 139 5.42 12.46 -11.94
N LEU A 140 5.64 12.02 -10.69
CA LEU A 140 6.92 11.49 -10.22
C LEU A 140 7.25 10.11 -10.82
N VAL A 141 6.30 9.18 -10.89
CA VAL A 141 6.55 7.87 -11.51
C VAL A 141 6.85 8.01 -13.01
N ARG A 142 6.18 8.93 -13.70
CA ARG A 142 6.50 9.25 -15.11
C ARG A 142 7.89 9.87 -15.26
N ARG A 143 8.33 10.65 -14.26
CA ARG A 143 9.69 11.17 -14.21
C ARG A 143 10.71 10.06 -14.00
N ALA A 144 10.46 9.08 -13.14
CA ALA A 144 11.29 7.88 -12.98
C ALA A 144 11.47 7.15 -14.32
N ILE A 145 10.36 6.86 -15.01
CA ILE A 145 10.35 6.20 -16.33
C ILE A 145 11.15 7.00 -17.37
N LYS A 146 11.01 8.32 -17.38
CA LYS A 146 11.76 9.18 -18.31
C LYS A 146 13.27 9.19 -18.01
N THR A 147 13.65 9.07 -16.74
CA THR A 147 15.05 9.17 -16.30
C THR A 147 15.85 7.91 -16.61
N ALA A 148 15.30 6.73 -16.29
CA ALA A 148 16.00 5.44 -16.41
C ALA A 148 15.39 4.46 -17.45
N GLY A 149 14.25 4.80 -18.06
CA GLY A 149 13.55 3.93 -19.01
C GLY A 149 12.39 3.16 -18.38
N GLU A 150 11.76 2.30 -19.19
CA GLU A 150 10.62 1.49 -18.75
C GLU A 150 11.10 0.29 -17.94
N GLN A 151 10.77 0.27 -16.65
CA GLN A 151 10.93 -0.89 -15.77
C GLN A 151 9.54 -1.41 -15.40
N GLY A 152 9.40 -2.72 -15.16
CA GLY A 152 8.11 -3.35 -14.86
C GLY A 152 7.44 -2.68 -13.66
N VAL A 153 8.19 -2.52 -12.57
CA VAL A 153 7.72 -1.87 -11.33
C VAL A 153 7.20 -0.44 -11.53
N PHE A 154 7.89 0.41 -12.31
CA PHE A 154 7.42 1.79 -12.55
C PHE A 154 6.14 1.83 -13.37
N ARG A 155 6.00 0.93 -14.36
CA ARG A 155 4.78 0.83 -15.18
C ARG A 155 3.61 0.27 -14.39
N ALA A 156 3.88 -0.71 -13.53
CA ALA A 156 2.87 -1.27 -12.64
C ALA A 156 2.32 -0.19 -11.70
N PHE A 157 3.23 0.58 -11.08
CA PHE A 157 2.85 1.67 -10.18
C PHE A 157 2.14 2.83 -10.89
N GLU A 158 2.56 3.21 -12.11
CA GLU A 158 1.79 4.16 -12.94
C GLU A 158 0.36 3.64 -13.20
N GLY A 159 0.24 2.33 -13.44
CA GLY A 159 -1.05 1.66 -13.60
C GLY A 159 -1.92 1.71 -12.35
N GLN A 160 -1.35 1.44 -11.18
CA GLN A 160 -2.02 1.55 -9.88
C GLN A 160 -2.52 2.98 -9.62
N ILE A 161 -1.67 3.99 -9.80
CA ILE A 161 -2.08 5.40 -9.61
C ILE A 161 -3.23 5.76 -10.54
N LEU A 162 -3.16 5.36 -11.81
CA LEU A 162 -4.22 5.63 -12.78
C LEU A 162 -5.51 4.88 -12.44
N PHE A 163 -5.41 3.69 -11.84
CA PHE A 163 -6.57 2.95 -11.35
C PHE A 163 -7.23 3.72 -10.22
N GLU A 164 -6.49 4.18 -9.20
CA GLU A 164 -7.05 4.99 -8.10
C GLU A 164 -7.71 6.28 -8.60
N MET A 165 -7.16 6.90 -9.65
CA MET A 165 -7.78 8.06 -10.32
C MET A 165 -9.05 7.74 -11.15
N GLY A 166 -9.51 6.49 -11.19
CA GLY A 166 -10.64 6.06 -12.05
C GLY A 166 -10.30 5.98 -13.55
N ARG A 167 -9.04 6.19 -13.95
CA ARG A 167 -8.60 6.23 -15.36
C ARG A 167 -8.30 4.82 -15.90
N PHE A 168 -9.30 3.93 -15.83
CA PHE A 168 -9.16 2.48 -16.04
C PHE A 168 -8.53 2.09 -17.38
N GLU A 169 -8.93 2.74 -18.48
CA GLU A 169 -8.34 2.44 -19.81
C GLU A 169 -6.86 2.82 -19.91
N GLU A 170 -6.44 3.87 -19.20
CA GLU A 170 -5.03 4.25 -19.15
C GLU A 170 -4.24 3.29 -18.26
N ALA A 171 -4.81 2.93 -17.11
CA ALA A 171 -4.26 1.94 -16.19
C ALA A 171 -4.01 0.61 -16.89
N ARG A 172 -5.00 0.11 -17.65
CA ARG A 172 -4.91 -1.12 -18.46
C ARG A 172 -3.67 -1.13 -19.33
N ARG A 173 -3.45 -0.05 -20.10
CA ARG A 173 -2.30 0.04 -21.02
C ARG A 173 -0.96 0.02 -20.30
N GLN A 174 -0.86 0.62 -19.11
CA GLN A 174 0.39 0.59 -18.34
C GLN A 174 0.63 -0.77 -17.69
N LEU A 175 -0.42 -1.41 -17.17
CA LEU A 175 -0.32 -2.73 -16.55
C LEU A 175 -0.05 -3.84 -17.58
N GLU A 176 -0.67 -3.79 -18.76
CA GLU A 176 -0.33 -4.70 -19.87
C GLU A 176 1.15 -4.54 -20.29
N ARG A 177 1.68 -3.31 -20.28
CA ARG A 177 3.11 -3.07 -20.50
C ARG A 177 3.98 -3.61 -19.37
N ALA A 178 3.57 -3.41 -18.12
CA ALA A 178 4.28 -3.94 -16.96
C ALA A 178 4.38 -5.48 -17.02
N VAL A 179 3.28 -6.16 -17.31
CA VAL A 179 3.22 -7.62 -17.51
C VAL A 179 4.01 -8.06 -18.76
N ALA A 180 4.10 -7.24 -19.81
CA ALA A 180 4.94 -7.56 -20.95
C ALA A 180 6.45 -7.50 -20.62
N ILE A 181 6.86 -6.64 -19.68
CA ILE A 181 8.25 -6.51 -19.22
C ILE A 181 8.57 -7.62 -18.21
N GLU A 182 7.70 -7.83 -17.22
CA GLU A 182 7.82 -8.82 -16.15
C GLU A 182 6.54 -9.67 -16.07
N PRO A 183 6.46 -10.79 -16.82
CA PRO A 183 5.23 -11.58 -16.97
C PRO A 183 4.68 -12.22 -15.71
N ASP A 184 5.53 -12.41 -14.70
CA ASP A 184 5.22 -13.12 -13.46
C ASP A 184 5.34 -12.19 -12.23
N ALA A 185 5.26 -10.87 -12.43
CA ALA A 185 5.16 -9.90 -11.34
C ALA A 185 3.72 -9.90 -10.76
N PRO A 186 3.51 -10.39 -9.53
CA PRO A 186 2.16 -10.62 -9.00
C PRO A 186 1.37 -9.32 -8.80
N HIS A 187 2.03 -8.25 -8.35
CA HIS A 187 1.42 -6.93 -8.22
C HIS A 187 0.84 -6.42 -9.55
N SER A 188 1.61 -6.49 -10.64
CA SER A 188 1.18 -6.09 -11.99
C SER A 188 -0.01 -6.92 -12.48
N LEU A 189 0.02 -8.23 -12.23
CA LEU A 189 -1.06 -9.15 -12.60
C LEU A 189 -2.34 -8.86 -11.80
N TYR A 190 -2.21 -8.63 -10.49
CA TYR A 190 -3.34 -8.34 -9.61
C TYR A 190 -4.03 -7.04 -10.02
N TYR A 191 -3.29 -5.93 -10.16
CA TYR A 191 -3.85 -4.66 -10.61
C TYR A 191 -4.41 -4.72 -12.03
N LEU A 192 -3.81 -5.50 -12.94
CA LEU A 192 -4.39 -5.77 -14.25
C LEU A 192 -5.75 -6.48 -14.12
N GLY A 193 -5.86 -7.44 -13.20
CA GLY A 193 -7.12 -8.10 -12.86
C GLY A 193 -8.19 -7.13 -12.39
N LEU A 194 -7.86 -6.23 -11.46
CA LEU A 194 -8.77 -5.18 -10.98
C LEU A 194 -9.29 -4.32 -12.13
N VAL A 195 -8.38 -3.82 -12.98
CA VAL A 195 -8.75 -2.97 -14.13
C VAL A 195 -9.62 -3.73 -15.14
N LEU A 196 -9.27 -4.97 -15.47
CA LEU A 196 -10.05 -5.78 -16.41
C LEU A 196 -11.46 -6.07 -15.88
N GLU A 197 -11.59 -6.29 -14.56
CA GLU A 197 -12.89 -6.47 -13.92
C GLU A 197 -13.74 -5.20 -14.06
N ARG A 198 -13.16 -4.02 -13.79
CA ARG A 198 -13.81 -2.71 -13.96
C ARG A 198 -14.25 -2.44 -15.40
N LEU A 199 -13.49 -2.93 -16.37
CA LEU A 199 -13.80 -2.79 -17.81
C LEU A 199 -14.76 -3.87 -18.34
N GLY A 200 -15.23 -4.80 -17.49
CA GLY A 200 -16.18 -5.86 -17.85
C GLY A 200 -15.54 -7.12 -18.47
N ASP A 201 -14.22 -7.21 -18.48
CA ASP A 201 -13.44 -8.34 -19.00
C ASP A 201 -13.24 -9.45 -17.94
N ALA A 202 -14.32 -9.90 -17.28
CA ALA A 202 -14.28 -10.79 -16.12
C ALA A 202 -13.48 -12.10 -16.32
N ALA A 203 -13.50 -12.66 -17.53
CA ALA A 203 -12.75 -13.88 -17.83
C ALA A 203 -11.22 -13.66 -17.85
N GLU A 204 -10.75 -12.50 -18.33
CA GLU A 204 -9.34 -12.14 -18.29
C GLU A 204 -8.94 -11.69 -16.88
N ALA A 205 -9.81 -10.99 -16.17
CA ALA A 205 -9.59 -10.63 -14.77
C ALA A 205 -9.31 -11.87 -13.90
N GLN A 206 -10.17 -12.89 -14.00
CA GLN A 206 -9.98 -14.16 -13.28
C GLN A 206 -8.65 -14.83 -13.63
N ARG A 207 -8.23 -14.79 -14.90
CA ARG A 207 -6.92 -15.31 -15.31
C ARG A 207 -5.79 -14.55 -14.65
N ALA A 208 -5.87 -13.22 -14.62
CA ALA A 208 -4.86 -12.37 -14.01
C ALA A 208 -4.74 -12.62 -12.50
N PHE A 209 -5.86 -12.68 -11.76
CA PHE A 209 -5.87 -13.01 -10.33
C PHE A 209 -5.30 -14.41 -10.04
N THR A 210 -5.71 -15.41 -10.84
CA THR A 210 -5.17 -16.78 -10.68
C THR A 210 -3.66 -16.82 -10.89
N ARG A 211 -3.16 -16.01 -11.82
CA ARG A 211 -1.74 -15.93 -12.11
C ARG A 211 -0.98 -15.21 -11.00
N ALA A 212 -1.52 -14.10 -10.47
CA ALA A 212 -0.95 -13.41 -9.31
C ALA A 212 -0.85 -14.34 -8.08
N ALA A 213 -1.95 -15.00 -7.73
CA ALA A 213 -2.03 -15.96 -6.63
C ALA A 213 -1.09 -17.17 -6.81
N SER A 214 -0.80 -17.57 -8.06
CA SER A 214 0.12 -18.67 -8.32
C SER A 214 1.59 -18.34 -8.01
N VAL A 215 1.93 -17.04 -7.96
CA VAL A 215 3.27 -16.55 -7.63
C VAL A 215 3.36 -16.23 -6.14
N ASP A 216 2.36 -15.53 -5.60
CA ASP A 216 2.30 -15.14 -4.18
C ASP A 216 0.84 -15.12 -3.71
N ALA A 217 0.37 -16.26 -3.19
CA ALA A 217 -0.99 -16.42 -2.69
C ALA A 217 -1.22 -15.73 -1.33
N ASP A 218 -0.15 -15.43 -0.59
CA ASP A 218 -0.27 -14.85 0.75
C ASP A 218 -0.59 -13.35 0.66
N HIS A 219 0.02 -12.63 -0.29
CA HIS A 219 -0.26 -11.22 -0.56
C HIS A 219 -1.36 -11.00 -1.60
N TYR A 220 -1.53 -11.91 -2.56
CA TYR A 220 -2.53 -11.78 -3.64
C TYR A 220 -3.47 -13.00 -3.67
N PRO A 221 -4.31 -13.18 -2.64
CA PRO A 221 -5.23 -14.30 -2.58
C PRO A 221 -6.25 -14.23 -3.73
N LEU A 222 -6.82 -15.38 -4.07
CA LEU A 222 -8.00 -15.40 -4.94
C LEU A 222 -9.18 -14.76 -4.20
N PRO A 223 -9.99 -13.92 -4.86
CA PRO A 223 -11.16 -13.33 -4.24
C PRO A 223 -12.12 -14.41 -3.72
N ALA A 224 -12.66 -14.19 -2.52
CA ALA A 224 -13.81 -14.94 -2.04
C ALA A 224 -15.01 -14.76 -2.98
N SER A 225 -15.96 -15.68 -2.97
CA SER A 225 -17.17 -15.53 -3.77
C SER A 225 -18.36 -16.22 -3.12
N ILE A 226 -19.46 -15.47 -3.05
CA ILE A 226 -20.77 -15.96 -2.59
C ILE A 226 -21.86 -15.52 -3.57
N SER A 227 -23.00 -16.21 -3.54
CA SER A 227 -24.14 -15.78 -4.36
C SER A 227 -24.69 -14.42 -3.91
N ASP A 228 -25.42 -13.73 -4.80
CA ASP A 228 -26.06 -12.45 -4.47
C ASP A 228 -27.05 -12.62 -3.29
N GLU A 229 -27.79 -13.73 -3.25
CA GLU A 229 -28.71 -14.04 -2.17
C GLU A 229 -28.01 -14.21 -0.81
N GLU A 230 -26.83 -14.84 -0.81
CA GLU A 230 -26.01 -15.02 0.40
C GLU A 230 -25.39 -13.72 0.87
N PHE A 231 -24.91 -12.89 -0.06
CA PHE A 231 -24.38 -11.56 0.26
C PHE A 231 -25.45 -10.67 0.87
N GLU A 232 -26.63 -10.60 0.23
CA GLU A 232 -27.77 -9.86 0.76
C GLU A 232 -28.22 -10.38 2.13
N ARG A 233 -28.18 -11.70 2.34
CA ARG A 233 -28.49 -12.30 3.64
C ARG A 233 -27.47 -11.87 4.69
N ALA A 234 -26.18 -11.93 4.40
CA ALA A 234 -25.13 -11.48 5.31
C ALA A 234 -25.28 -10.00 5.68
N ALA A 235 -25.57 -9.14 4.70
CA ALA A 235 -25.80 -7.72 4.93
C ALA A 235 -27.04 -7.45 5.81
N ARG A 236 -28.14 -8.18 5.60
CA ARG A 236 -29.32 -8.11 6.47
C ARG A 236 -29.05 -8.62 7.88
N GLU A 237 -28.34 -9.75 8.01
CA GLU A 237 -27.96 -10.31 9.30
C GLU A 237 -27.03 -9.36 10.08
N ALA A 238 -26.17 -8.61 9.38
CA ALA A 238 -25.35 -7.56 9.98
C ALA A 238 -26.23 -6.46 10.60
N LEU A 239 -27.20 -5.91 9.87
CA LEU A 239 -28.17 -4.94 10.42
C LEU A 239 -28.97 -5.52 11.59
N ASP A 240 -29.40 -6.78 11.48
CA ASP A 240 -30.15 -7.48 12.52
C ASP A 240 -29.33 -7.82 13.76
N SER A 241 -28.00 -7.79 13.66
CA SER A 241 -27.11 -7.95 14.81
C SER A 241 -26.97 -6.67 15.63
N LEU A 242 -27.30 -5.50 15.05
CA LEU A 242 -27.17 -4.21 15.71
C LEU A 242 -28.12 -4.07 16.91
N PRO A 243 -27.73 -3.30 17.96
CA PRO A 243 -28.61 -2.93 19.04
C PRO A 243 -29.92 -2.35 18.51
N ARG A 244 -31.05 -2.70 19.15
CA ARG A 244 -32.40 -2.33 18.67
C ARG A 244 -32.55 -0.84 18.36
N SER A 245 -31.99 0.04 19.19
CA SER A 245 -32.05 1.50 18.99
C SER A 245 -31.28 1.99 17.77
N ILE A 246 -30.23 1.28 17.37
CA ILE A 246 -29.45 1.58 16.17
C ILE A 246 -30.18 1.01 14.95
N ARG A 247 -30.66 -0.23 15.04
CA ARG A 247 -31.39 -0.89 13.95
C ARG A 247 -32.63 -0.13 13.51
N GLU A 248 -33.45 0.35 14.47
CA GLU A 248 -34.64 1.16 14.17
C GLU A 248 -34.33 2.49 13.44
N GLU A 249 -33.08 2.95 13.52
CA GLU A 249 -32.61 4.14 12.79
C GLU A 249 -31.99 3.74 11.44
N ALA A 250 -31.17 2.69 11.41
CA ALA A 250 -30.57 2.16 10.18
C ALA A 250 -31.62 1.69 9.16
N ASP A 251 -32.76 1.14 9.62
CA ASP A 251 -33.91 0.74 8.78
C ASP A 251 -34.50 1.90 7.96
N ARG A 252 -34.16 3.15 8.29
CA ARG A 252 -34.63 4.36 7.57
C ARG A 252 -33.73 4.74 6.40
N VAL A 253 -32.55 4.14 6.30
CA VAL A 253 -31.58 4.40 5.24
C VAL A 253 -31.51 3.17 4.34
N PRO A 254 -31.79 3.31 3.03
CA PRO A 254 -31.61 2.22 2.09
C PRO A 254 -30.18 1.67 2.13
N LEU A 255 -30.06 0.35 2.28
CA LEU A 255 -28.83 -0.39 2.05
C LEU A 255 -28.85 -0.96 0.64
N LEU A 256 -27.98 -0.43 -0.22
CA LEU A 256 -27.81 -0.84 -1.61
C LEU A 256 -26.58 -1.73 -1.73
N ILE A 257 -26.61 -2.64 -2.69
CA ILE A 257 -25.48 -3.50 -3.03
C ILE A 257 -25.19 -3.27 -4.50
N GLU A 258 -23.97 -2.82 -4.77
CA GLU A 258 -23.44 -2.61 -6.11
C GLU A 258 -22.16 -3.42 -6.27
N ASP A 259 -21.75 -3.71 -7.50
CA ASP A 259 -20.48 -4.40 -7.71
C ASP A 259 -19.29 -3.48 -7.40
N PHE A 260 -19.36 -2.20 -7.81
CA PHE A 260 -18.28 -1.21 -7.71
C PHE A 260 -18.80 0.21 -7.50
N PRO A 261 -17.97 1.13 -6.95
CA PRO A 261 -18.26 2.56 -6.97
C PRO A 261 -18.39 3.07 -8.41
N SER A 262 -19.42 3.88 -8.65
CA SER A 262 -19.63 4.55 -9.93
C SER A 262 -18.53 5.56 -10.23
N GLU A 263 -18.35 5.91 -11.51
CA GLU A 263 -17.39 6.96 -11.91
C GLU A 263 -17.72 8.31 -11.25
N ASP A 264 -19.01 8.63 -11.08
CA ASP A 264 -19.45 9.85 -10.39
C ASP A 264 -19.00 9.88 -8.92
N LEU A 265 -18.98 8.73 -8.24
CA LEU A 265 -18.46 8.65 -6.87
C LEU A 265 -16.94 8.81 -6.82
N ILE A 266 -16.24 8.18 -7.76
CA ILE A 266 -14.77 8.24 -7.80
C ILE A 266 -14.28 9.65 -8.14
N GLU A 267 -14.81 10.26 -9.20
CA GLU A 267 -14.37 11.58 -9.64
C GLU A 267 -15.01 12.74 -8.85
N GLY A 268 -16.28 12.58 -8.45
CA GLY A 268 -17.06 13.66 -7.85
C GLY A 268 -16.89 13.77 -6.34
N GLU A 269 -16.71 12.64 -5.66
CA GLU A 269 -16.62 12.55 -4.19
C GLU A 269 -15.23 12.08 -3.72
N ASP A 270 -14.26 11.96 -4.64
CA ASP A 270 -12.87 11.55 -4.36
C ASP A 270 -12.78 10.19 -3.64
N VAL A 271 -13.62 9.25 -4.06
CA VAL A 271 -13.74 7.93 -3.44
C VAL A 271 -12.82 6.94 -4.14
N SER A 272 -11.99 6.22 -3.36
CA SER A 272 -11.16 5.16 -3.93
C SER A 272 -12.03 4.11 -4.66
N PRO A 273 -11.64 3.69 -5.87
CA PRO A 273 -12.28 2.58 -6.59
C PRO A 273 -12.34 1.26 -5.80
N GLN A 274 -11.55 1.13 -4.74
CA GLN A 274 -11.44 -0.07 -3.89
C GLN A 274 -12.25 0.01 -2.60
N VAL A 275 -12.95 1.11 -2.33
CA VAL A 275 -13.74 1.25 -1.10
C VAL A 275 -14.73 0.09 -0.93
N LEU A 276 -14.94 -0.37 0.30
CA LEU A 276 -15.77 -1.55 0.61
C LEU A 276 -17.25 -1.19 0.77
N GLY A 277 -17.53 -0.02 1.32
CA GLY A 277 -18.86 0.55 1.45
C GLY A 277 -18.78 2.07 1.64
N ILE A 278 -19.91 2.75 1.51
CA ILE A 278 -19.99 4.20 1.74
C ILE A 278 -21.39 4.61 2.17
N PHE A 279 -21.47 5.48 3.16
CA PHE A 279 -22.65 6.29 3.46
C PHE A 279 -22.65 7.59 2.64
N ILE A 280 -23.70 7.81 1.88
CA ILE A 280 -23.94 9.05 1.13
C ILE A 280 -25.16 9.72 1.75
N GLY A 281 -24.99 10.92 2.30
CA GLY A 281 -26.08 11.68 2.90
C GLY A 281 -25.62 12.68 3.95
N VAL A 282 -26.56 13.20 4.73
CA VAL A 282 -26.24 14.06 5.89
C VAL A 282 -26.22 13.22 7.15
N PRO A 283 -25.11 13.22 7.92
CA PRO A 283 -25.07 12.56 9.22
C PRO A 283 -26.20 13.05 10.14
N ARG A 284 -26.79 12.13 10.91
CA ARG A 284 -28.00 12.44 11.68
C ARG A 284 -27.80 13.56 12.70
N THR A 285 -26.61 13.67 13.28
CA THR A 285 -26.22 14.74 14.23
C THR A 285 -26.37 16.14 13.62
N GLU A 286 -26.17 16.27 12.31
CA GLU A 286 -26.21 17.53 11.56
C GLU A 286 -27.54 17.76 10.83
N ALA A 287 -28.40 16.75 10.81
CA ALA A 287 -29.60 16.72 10.00
C ALA A 287 -30.71 17.68 10.47
N ALA A 288 -30.57 18.30 11.66
CA ALA A 288 -31.45 19.37 12.13
C ALA A 288 -31.04 20.76 11.63
N SER A 289 -29.79 20.90 11.15
CA SER A 289 -29.18 22.14 10.69
C SER A 289 -28.93 22.17 9.17
N SER A 290 -29.17 21.07 8.47
CA SER A 290 -28.98 20.96 7.02
C SER A 290 -30.30 21.16 6.25
N ASP A 291 -30.24 21.92 5.16
CA ASP A 291 -31.32 22.09 4.20
C ASP A 291 -31.35 20.97 3.13
N GLN A 292 -30.44 19.98 3.21
CA GLN A 292 -30.40 18.86 2.26
C GLN A 292 -31.61 17.92 2.42
N PRO A 293 -32.24 17.52 1.30
CA PRO A 293 -33.28 16.49 1.30
C PRO A 293 -32.73 15.13 1.77
N ARG A 294 -33.37 14.52 2.79
CA ARG A 294 -32.96 13.23 3.38
C ARG A 294 -33.35 12.00 2.55
N ASP A 295 -34.12 12.18 1.48
CA ASP A 295 -34.44 11.11 0.52
C ASP A 295 -33.23 10.71 -0.33
N LEU A 296 -32.10 11.39 -0.16
CA LEU A 296 -30.81 11.05 -0.76
C LEU A 296 -29.93 10.19 0.12
N ASP A 297 -30.25 10.03 1.42
CA ASP A 297 -29.44 9.23 2.35
C ASP A 297 -29.47 7.76 1.92
N ARG A 298 -28.30 7.12 1.81
CA ARG A 298 -28.14 5.71 1.42
C ARG A 298 -26.80 5.16 1.87
N ILE A 299 -26.77 3.89 2.19
CA ILE A 299 -25.53 3.11 2.38
C ILE A 299 -25.37 2.22 1.17
N ILE A 300 -24.18 2.17 0.59
CA ILE A 300 -23.85 1.30 -0.54
C ILE A 300 -22.73 0.36 -0.12
N LEU A 301 -22.90 -0.94 -0.33
CA LEU A 301 -21.83 -1.93 -0.22
C LEU A 301 -21.33 -2.32 -1.61
N PHE A 302 -20.01 -2.46 -1.75
CA PHE A 302 -19.39 -2.83 -3.02
C PHE A 302 -18.96 -4.29 -3.00
N LYS A 303 -19.86 -5.16 -3.47
CA LYS A 303 -19.73 -6.62 -3.37
C LYS A 303 -18.40 -7.12 -3.90
N ARG A 304 -17.98 -6.68 -5.09
CA ARG A 304 -16.74 -7.16 -5.70
C ARG A 304 -15.51 -6.72 -4.92
N ASN A 305 -15.54 -5.55 -4.30
CA ASN A 305 -14.41 -5.07 -3.50
C ASN A 305 -14.30 -5.87 -2.18
N LEU A 306 -15.42 -6.12 -1.52
CA LEU A 306 -15.50 -7.00 -0.35
C LEU A 306 -15.02 -8.42 -0.65
N GLU A 307 -15.45 -9.01 -1.77
CA GLU A 307 -14.99 -10.32 -2.25
C GLU A 307 -13.46 -10.37 -2.41
N LYS A 308 -12.84 -9.29 -2.90
CA LYS A 308 -11.38 -9.20 -3.10
C LYS A 308 -10.59 -8.94 -1.82
N ALA A 309 -11.22 -8.33 -0.82
CA ALA A 309 -10.59 -8.09 0.49
C ALA A 309 -10.46 -9.37 1.34
N CYS A 310 -11.16 -10.44 0.96
CA CYS A 310 -11.31 -11.64 1.78
C CYS A 310 -10.79 -12.90 1.08
N ARG A 311 -10.21 -13.82 1.83
CA ARG A 311 -9.63 -15.08 1.35
C ARG A 311 -10.64 -16.22 1.25
N ASP A 312 -11.69 -16.16 2.08
CA ASP A 312 -12.74 -17.16 2.11
C ASP A 312 -14.11 -16.57 2.49
N GLU A 313 -15.14 -17.42 2.41
CA GLU A 313 -16.53 -17.04 2.70
C GLU A 313 -16.75 -16.59 4.14
N GLN A 314 -16.02 -17.15 5.12
CA GLN A 314 -16.20 -16.78 6.52
C GLN A 314 -15.66 -15.39 6.79
N GLU A 315 -14.46 -15.10 6.26
CA GLU A 315 -13.86 -13.78 6.30
C GLU A 315 -14.76 -12.75 5.60
N LEU A 316 -15.32 -13.10 4.42
CA LEU A 316 -16.23 -12.22 3.69
C LEU A 316 -17.51 -11.87 4.48
N ILE A 317 -18.15 -12.84 5.13
CA ILE A 317 -19.35 -12.58 5.94
C ILE A 317 -19.02 -11.66 7.12
N GLU A 318 -17.86 -11.86 7.75
CA GLU A 318 -17.41 -11.01 8.85
C GLU A 318 -17.06 -9.59 8.37
N GLU A 319 -16.44 -9.46 7.20
CA GLU A 319 -16.09 -8.16 6.62
C GLU A 319 -17.35 -7.39 6.20
N ILE A 320 -18.33 -8.05 5.58
CA ILE A 320 -19.66 -7.45 5.30
C ILE A 320 -20.27 -6.91 6.60
N ARG A 321 -20.17 -7.65 7.72
CA ARG A 321 -20.69 -7.22 9.01
C ARG A 321 -19.97 -5.98 9.53
N ARG A 322 -18.65 -5.92 9.41
CA ARG A 322 -17.83 -4.77 9.80
C ARG A 322 -18.19 -3.55 8.97
N THR A 323 -18.18 -3.66 7.64
CA THR A 323 -18.51 -2.55 6.73
C THR A 323 -19.92 -2.02 6.98
N VAL A 324 -20.94 -2.88 7.13
CA VAL A 324 -22.31 -2.40 7.47
C VAL A 324 -22.32 -1.62 8.77
N THR A 325 -21.62 -2.11 9.79
CA THR A 325 -21.60 -1.47 11.11
C THR A 325 -20.88 -0.11 11.03
N HIS A 326 -19.78 -0.04 10.27
CA HIS A 326 -19.01 1.17 9.99
C HIS A 326 -19.86 2.25 9.32
N GLU A 327 -20.51 1.91 8.21
CA GLU A 327 -21.33 2.87 7.45
C GLU A 327 -22.58 3.34 8.21
N VAL A 328 -23.19 2.45 9.00
CA VAL A 328 -24.27 2.85 9.91
C VAL A 328 -23.75 3.81 10.98
N GLY A 329 -22.51 3.62 11.43
CA GLY A 329 -21.82 4.55 12.33
C GLY A 329 -21.71 5.95 11.74
N HIS A 330 -21.21 6.08 10.52
CA HIS A 330 -21.15 7.37 9.80
C HIS A 330 -22.53 8.00 9.61
N TYR A 331 -23.55 7.21 9.26
CA TYR A 331 -24.93 7.70 9.21
C TYR A 331 -25.38 8.30 10.55
N LEU A 332 -25.00 7.67 11.66
CA LEU A 332 -25.31 8.16 13.01
C LEU A 332 -24.48 9.37 13.43
N GLY A 333 -23.47 9.76 12.64
CA GLY A 333 -22.55 10.86 12.89
C GLY A 333 -21.38 10.51 13.80
N LEU A 334 -20.97 9.24 13.82
CA LEU A 334 -19.73 8.80 14.43
C LEU A 334 -18.57 9.07 13.47
N ASP A 335 -17.49 9.64 14.01
CA ASP A 335 -16.21 9.75 13.31
C ASP A 335 -15.37 8.46 13.51
N GLU A 336 -14.24 8.38 12.80
CA GLU A 336 -13.34 7.22 12.87
C GLU A 336 -12.85 6.95 14.31
N ASP A 337 -12.53 8.01 15.07
CA ASP A 337 -12.12 7.90 16.48
C ASP A 337 -13.20 7.24 17.35
N ASP A 338 -14.46 7.58 17.11
CA ASP A 338 -15.59 6.98 17.81
C ASP A 338 -15.80 5.51 17.40
N LEU A 339 -15.60 5.17 16.13
CA LEU A 339 -15.69 3.79 15.63
C LEU A 339 -14.56 2.91 16.18
N GLU A 340 -13.33 3.40 16.21
CA GLU A 340 -12.18 2.72 16.82
C GLU A 340 -12.42 2.41 18.31
N ARG A 341 -12.93 3.38 19.08
CA ARG A 341 -13.24 3.18 20.51
C ARG A 341 -14.29 2.11 20.74
N LEU A 342 -15.17 1.91 19.78
CA LEU A 342 -16.22 0.90 19.83
C LEU A 342 -15.74 -0.47 19.30
N GLY A 343 -14.52 -0.56 18.77
CA GLY A 343 -13.96 -1.76 18.15
C GLY A 343 -14.65 -2.12 16.84
N ILE A 344 -15.06 -1.10 16.08
CA ILE A 344 -15.82 -1.23 14.82
C ILE A 344 -14.95 -0.81 13.61
N ALA A 345 -13.94 0.04 13.82
CA ALA A 345 -12.98 0.47 12.80
C ALA A 345 -11.96 -0.62 12.44
#